data_AF-A0A2P7YG61-F1
#
_entry.id   AF-A0A2P7YG61-F1
#
_cell.length_a   1.000
_cell.length_b   1.000
_cell.length_c   1.000
_cell.angle_alpha   90.00
_cell.angle_beta   90.00
_cell.angle_gamma   90.00
#
_symmetry.space_group_name_H-M   'P 1'
#
loop_
_entity.id
_entity.type
_entity.pdbx_description
1 polymer ?
#
loop_
_entity_poly.entity_id
_entity_poly.type
_entity_poly.pdbx_seq_one_letter_code
_entity_poly.pdbx_strand_id
1 'polypeptide(L)'
;MFQPVKIDYPEDKLREEFFGDHPWELARPRTILEDDGKDYQRQNWNRLEAPGRPLNGESVVQRQVWLMENEGLTKLEAYDKARKEFYKIREQQDIDRRIAKEEAQYVGAHFGKSALDMGMELEDREFESWKEWARNEVTTIRQVQGSVYSGTDNEDAVAGAEDAENLLAEGEELPDSAGKKNPLDELVAPRQP
;
A
#
# COMPACT_ATOMS: atom_id res chain seq x y z
N MET A 1 -38.15 20.37 -6.76
CA MET A 1 -38.11 19.30 -7.79
C MET A 1 -36.95 19.50 -8.78
N PHE A 2 -35.75 19.87 -8.33
CA PHE A 2 -34.56 20.05 -9.20
C PHE A 2 -33.32 19.34 -8.63
N GLN A 3 -33.53 18.20 -7.97
CA GLN A 3 -32.41 17.41 -7.47
C GLN A 3 -32.02 16.38 -8.54
N PRO A 4 -30.73 16.33 -8.94
CA PRO A 4 -30.27 15.28 -9.85
C PRO A 4 -30.46 13.90 -9.23
N VAL A 5 -30.83 12.92 -10.06
CA VAL A 5 -31.01 11.53 -9.65
C VAL A 5 -29.64 10.85 -9.58
N LYS A 6 -29.48 9.93 -8.63
CA LYS A 6 -28.28 9.11 -8.54
C LYS A 6 -28.19 8.17 -9.74
N ILE A 7 -27.02 8.09 -10.36
CA ILE A 7 -26.75 7.14 -11.43
C ILE A 7 -26.25 5.85 -10.77
N ASP A 8 -27.01 4.77 -10.93
CA ASP A 8 -26.65 3.44 -10.41
C ASP A 8 -26.55 2.47 -11.57
N TYR A 9 -25.46 1.70 -11.61
CA TYR A 9 -25.21 0.69 -12.62
C TYR A 9 -25.22 -0.72 -11.99
N PRO A 10 -25.74 -1.75 -12.68
CA PRO A 10 -25.72 -3.12 -12.17
C PRO A 10 -24.30 -3.63 -11.90
N GLU A 11 -23.31 -3.12 -12.64
CA GLU A 11 -21.89 -3.43 -12.52
C GLU A 11 -21.27 -2.91 -11.22
N ASP A 12 -21.83 -1.87 -10.60
CA ASP A 12 -21.28 -1.29 -9.38
C ASP A 12 -21.25 -2.32 -8.24
N LYS A 13 -22.31 -3.14 -8.12
CA LYS A 13 -22.36 -4.24 -7.14
C LYS A 13 -21.32 -5.32 -7.44
N LEU A 14 -21.06 -5.60 -8.71
CA LEU A 14 -20.06 -6.59 -9.12
C LEU A 14 -18.64 -6.10 -8.83
N ARG A 15 -18.38 -4.79 -8.99
CA ARG A 15 -17.11 -4.17 -8.61
C ARG A 15 -16.88 -4.28 -7.10
N GLU A 16 -17.89 -3.93 -6.29
CA GLU A 16 -17.82 -4.05 -4.84
C GLU A 16 -17.49 -5.47 -4.39
N GLU A 17 -18.16 -6.47 -4.96
CA GLU A 17 -17.90 -7.89 -4.66
C GLU A 17 -16.48 -8.31 -5.08
N PHE A 18 -16.05 -7.96 -6.30
CA PHE A 18 -14.72 -8.34 -6.79
C PHE A 18 -13.59 -7.71 -5.96
N PHE A 19 -13.66 -6.42 -5.68
CA PHE A 19 -12.62 -5.73 -4.90
C PHE A 19 -12.68 -6.06 -3.40
N GLY A 20 -13.86 -6.47 -2.89
CA GLY A 20 -14.00 -7.04 -1.55
C GLY A 20 -13.25 -8.36 -1.40
N ASP A 21 -13.34 -9.24 -2.41
CA ASP A 21 -12.61 -10.51 -2.45
C ASP A 21 -11.10 -10.32 -2.73
N HIS A 22 -10.73 -9.28 -3.50
CA HIS A 22 -9.36 -9.05 -3.98
C HIS A 22 -8.83 -7.65 -3.60
N PRO A 23 -8.63 -7.36 -2.30
CA PRO A 23 -8.21 -6.04 -1.86
C PRO A 23 -6.86 -5.60 -2.45
N TRP A 24 -5.94 -6.54 -2.70
CA TRP A 24 -4.63 -6.25 -3.28
C TRP A 24 -4.66 -5.90 -4.77
N GLU A 25 -5.76 -6.11 -5.49
CA GLU A 25 -5.90 -5.58 -6.84
C GLU A 25 -6.06 -4.05 -6.84
N LEU A 26 -6.45 -3.44 -5.72
CA LEU A 26 -6.45 -1.98 -5.55
C LEU A 26 -5.04 -1.39 -5.43
N ALA A 27 -4.06 -2.18 -4.98
CA ALA A 27 -2.66 -1.74 -4.88
C ALA A 27 -1.99 -1.62 -6.26
N ARG A 28 -2.57 -2.23 -7.31
CA ARG A 28 -2.05 -2.12 -8.67
C ARG A 28 -2.40 -0.75 -9.26
N PRO A 29 -1.41 0.06 -9.67
CA PRO A 29 -1.69 1.38 -10.24
C PRO A 29 -2.56 1.29 -11.49
N ARG A 30 -3.57 2.17 -11.57
CA ARG A 30 -4.47 2.27 -12.73
C ARG A 30 -4.54 3.71 -13.23
N THR A 31 -4.36 3.89 -14.53
CA THR A 31 -4.61 5.17 -15.21
C THR A 31 -6.11 5.35 -15.41
N ILE A 32 -6.64 6.46 -14.92
CA ILE A 32 -8.05 6.87 -15.12
C ILE A 32 -8.21 7.92 -16.23
N LEU A 33 -7.11 8.53 -16.66
CA LEU A 33 -7.11 9.49 -17.75
C LEU A 33 -7.45 8.76 -19.04
N GLU A 34 -8.49 9.22 -19.74
CA GLU A 34 -8.92 8.68 -21.02
C GLU A 34 -8.07 9.25 -22.16
N ASP A 35 -7.79 8.42 -23.18
CA ASP A 35 -7.04 8.85 -24.36
C ASP A 35 -7.95 9.62 -25.34
N ASP A 36 -8.93 8.93 -25.95
CA ASP A 36 -9.85 9.49 -26.96
C ASP A 36 -11.34 9.38 -26.58
N GLY A 37 -11.64 8.80 -25.41
CA GLY A 37 -13.00 8.54 -24.90
C GLY A 37 -13.79 7.49 -25.70
N LYS A 38 -13.15 6.81 -26.67
CA LYS A 38 -13.79 5.82 -27.57
C LYS A 38 -13.30 4.40 -27.31
N ASP A 39 -12.62 4.17 -26.20
CA ASP A 39 -12.13 2.86 -25.79
C ASP A 39 -13.23 1.81 -25.77
N TYR A 40 -14.44 2.20 -25.35
CA TYR A 40 -15.60 1.30 -25.29
C TYR A 40 -15.98 0.69 -26.65
N GLN A 41 -15.70 1.37 -27.77
CA GLN A 41 -16.05 0.90 -29.12
C GLN A 41 -15.12 -0.20 -29.63
N ARG A 42 -13.91 -0.27 -29.08
CA ARG A 42 -12.86 -1.20 -29.51
C ARG A 42 -12.81 -2.46 -28.65
N GLN A 43 -13.62 -2.51 -27.59
CA GLN A 43 -13.59 -3.57 -26.59
C GLN A 43 -14.59 -4.67 -26.92
N ASN A 44 -14.05 -5.88 -27.09
CA ASN A 44 -14.84 -7.10 -27.21
C ASN A 44 -14.69 -7.91 -25.91
N TRP A 45 -15.75 -8.02 -25.12
CA TRP A 45 -15.77 -8.74 -23.84
C TRP A 45 -15.91 -10.26 -23.97
N ASN A 46 -15.69 -10.79 -25.19
CA ASN A 46 -15.61 -12.22 -25.45
C ASN A 46 -14.32 -12.86 -24.88
N ARG A 47 -13.33 -12.03 -24.52
CA ARG A 47 -12.07 -12.39 -23.87
C ARG A 47 -11.77 -11.34 -22.81
N LEU A 48 -10.99 -11.74 -21.81
CA LEU A 48 -10.60 -10.85 -20.73
C LEU A 48 -9.51 -9.85 -21.14
N GLU A 49 -8.65 -10.26 -22.08
CA GLU A 49 -7.60 -9.41 -22.65
C GLU A 49 -8.18 -8.55 -23.76
N ALA A 50 -8.15 -7.23 -23.55
CA ALA A 50 -8.55 -6.25 -24.54
C ALA A 50 -7.30 -5.51 -25.06
N PRO A 51 -7.13 -5.34 -26.38
CA PRO A 51 -6.03 -4.56 -26.92
C PRO A 51 -6.12 -3.12 -26.42
N GLY A 52 -5.00 -2.56 -25.95
CA GLY A 52 -4.92 -1.18 -25.47
C GLY A 52 -5.40 -0.95 -24.04
N ARG A 53 -5.94 -1.96 -23.34
CA ARG A 53 -6.30 -1.85 -21.91
C ARG A 53 -5.49 -2.85 -21.07
N PRO A 54 -4.85 -2.41 -19.96
CA PRO A 54 -4.20 -3.33 -19.05
C PRO A 54 -5.23 -4.22 -18.34
N LEU A 55 -4.83 -5.46 -18.04
CA LEU A 55 -5.66 -6.38 -17.27
C LEU A 55 -5.95 -5.81 -15.87
N ASN A 56 -7.22 -5.65 -15.55
CA ASN A 56 -7.70 -5.10 -14.28
C ASN A 56 -8.99 -5.80 -13.82
N GLY A 57 -9.47 -5.44 -12.62
CA GLY A 57 -10.75 -5.93 -12.10
C GLY A 57 -11.96 -5.52 -12.95
N GLU A 58 -11.88 -4.37 -13.64
CA GLU A 58 -12.96 -3.93 -14.54
C GLU A 58 -13.14 -4.90 -15.72
N SER A 59 -12.05 -5.45 -16.27
CA SER A 59 -12.14 -6.49 -17.30
C SER A 59 -12.91 -7.72 -16.79
N VAL A 60 -12.75 -8.10 -15.52
CA VAL A 60 -13.46 -9.24 -14.91
C VAL A 60 -14.95 -8.96 -14.79
N VAL A 61 -15.31 -7.76 -14.32
CA VAL A 61 -16.71 -7.34 -14.19
C VAL A 61 -17.39 -7.29 -15.56
N GLN A 62 -16.77 -6.68 -16.56
CA GLN A 62 -17.33 -6.59 -17.90
C GLN A 62 -17.44 -7.97 -18.57
N ARG A 63 -16.45 -8.84 -18.35
CA ARG A 63 -16.49 -10.24 -18.79
C ARG A 63 -17.64 -11.01 -18.12
N GLN A 64 -17.86 -10.80 -16.83
CA GLN A 64 -18.97 -11.40 -16.08
C GLN A 64 -20.32 -10.94 -16.64
N VAL A 65 -20.50 -9.65 -16.88
CA VAL A 65 -21.73 -9.10 -17.50
C VAL A 65 -21.97 -9.73 -18.87
N TRP A 66 -20.93 -9.77 -19.71
CA TRP A 66 -21.02 -10.37 -21.05
C TRP A 66 -21.42 -11.87 -21.00
N LEU A 67 -20.88 -12.62 -20.03
CA LEU A 67 -21.23 -14.03 -19.83
C LEU A 67 -22.67 -14.21 -19.35
N MET A 68 -23.17 -13.30 -18.51
CA MET A 68 -24.56 -13.31 -18.05
C MET A 68 -25.53 -12.97 -19.19
N GLU A 69 -25.20 -11.98 -20.02
CA GLU A 69 -26.06 -11.50 -21.11
C GLU A 69 -26.09 -12.45 -22.31
N ASN A 70 -24.93 -12.96 -22.73
CA ASN A 70 -24.81 -13.73 -23.97
C ASN A 70 -24.87 -15.25 -23.76
N GLU A 71 -24.26 -15.76 -22.69
CA GLU A 71 -24.27 -17.20 -22.38
C GLU A 71 -25.40 -17.58 -21.42
N GLY A 72 -26.11 -16.60 -20.84
CA GLY A 72 -27.22 -16.83 -19.90
C GLY A 72 -26.79 -17.48 -18.58
N LEU A 73 -25.51 -17.35 -18.22
CA LEU A 73 -24.96 -17.93 -17.00
C LEU A 73 -25.49 -17.23 -15.74
N THR A 74 -25.59 -17.97 -14.64
CA THR A 74 -25.90 -17.36 -13.34
C THR A 74 -24.76 -16.43 -12.91
N LYS A 75 -25.09 -15.44 -12.07
CA LYS A 75 -24.10 -14.46 -11.57
C LYS A 75 -22.85 -15.13 -10.98
N LEU A 76 -23.03 -16.20 -10.21
CA LEU A 76 -21.95 -16.93 -9.55
C LEU A 76 -21.08 -17.72 -10.54
N GLU A 77 -21.71 -18.43 -11.49
CA GLU A 77 -20.98 -19.20 -12.51
C GLU A 77 -20.20 -18.29 -13.45
N ALA A 78 -20.81 -17.17 -13.86
CA ALA A 78 -20.15 -16.15 -14.66
C ALA A 78 -18.95 -15.53 -13.92
N TYR A 79 -19.11 -15.24 -12.62
CA TYR A 79 -18.04 -14.74 -11.77
C TYR A 79 -16.87 -15.74 -11.67
N ASP A 80 -17.18 -17.01 -11.38
CA ASP A 80 -16.16 -18.05 -11.26
C ASP A 80 -15.39 -18.28 -12.57
N LYS A 81 -16.07 -18.23 -13.71
CA LYS A 81 -15.45 -18.36 -15.02
C LYS A 81 -14.52 -17.17 -15.30
N ALA A 82 -15.01 -15.94 -15.14
CA ALA A 82 -14.21 -14.73 -15.38
C ALA A 82 -13.01 -14.64 -14.43
N ARG A 83 -13.19 -14.99 -13.15
CA ARG A 83 -12.13 -14.99 -12.14
C ARG A 83 -11.04 -16.04 -12.42
N LYS A 84 -11.40 -17.24 -12.85
CA LYS A 84 -10.43 -18.28 -13.25
C LYS A 84 -9.64 -17.87 -14.50
N GLU A 85 -10.29 -17.24 -15.48
CA GLU A 85 -9.60 -16.66 -16.64
C GLU A 85 -8.61 -15.58 -16.19
N PHE A 86 -9.02 -14.71 -15.26
CA PHE A 86 -8.18 -13.66 -14.70
C PHE A 86 -6.94 -14.19 -13.99
N TYR A 87 -7.10 -15.22 -13.15
CA TYR A 87 -5.97 -15.83 -12.43
C TYR A 87 -4.93 -16.42 -13.36
N LYS A 88 -5.36 -17.11 -14.44
CA LYS A 88 -4.43 -17.69 -15.41
C LYS A 88 -3.58 -16.62 -16.09
N ILE A 89 -4.19 -15.50 -16.48
CA ILE A 89 -3.45 -14.42 -17.15
C ILE A 89 -2.52 -13.73 -16.14
N ARG A 90 -2.95 -13.53 -14.89
CA ARG A 90 -2.10 -12.97 -13.83
C ARG A 90 -0.89 -13.85 -13.52
N GLU A 91 -1.11 -15.15 -13.39
CA GLU A 91 -0.05 -16.14 -13.18
C GLU A 91 0.96 -16.09 -14.33
N GLN A 92 0.47 -16.08 -15.58
CA GLN A 92 1.32 -15.98 -16.76
C GLN A 92 2.18 -14.70 -16.73
N GLN A 93 1.58 -13.54 -16.44
CA GLN A 93 2.31 -12.27 -16.35
C GLN A 93 3.42 -12.29 -15.30
N ASP A 94 3.18 -12.92 -14.15
CA ASP A 94 4.16 -12.99 -13.07
C ASP A 94 5.30 -13.98 -13.39
N ILE A 95 4.97 -15.10 -14.05
CA ILE A 95 5.97 -16.04 -14.58
C ILE A 95 6.83 -15.37 -15.65
N ASP A 96 6.21 -14.69 -16.61
CA ASP A 96 6.90 -14.02 -17.72
C ASP A 96 7.91 -12.99 -17.21
N ARG A 97 7.54 -12.18 -16.20
CA ARG A 97 8.46 -11.21 -15.58
C ARG A 97 9.65 -11.90 -14.92
N ARG A 98 9.44 -13.04 -14.26
CA ARG A 98 10.51 -13.80 -13.60
C ARG A 98 11.47 -14.38 -14.63
N ILE A 99 10.93 -15.06 -15.63
CA ILE A 99 11.72 -15.68 -16.71
C ILE A 99 12.50 -14.61 -17.46
N ALA A 100 11.86 -13.50 -17.86
CA ALA A 100 12.53 -12.42 -18.56
C ALA A 100 13.72 -11.84 -17.78
N LYS A 101 13.59 -11.71 -16.45
CA LYS A 101 14.69 -11.27 -15.59
C LYS A 101 15.82 -12.29 -15.57
N GLU A 102 15.50 -13.57 -15.40
CA GLU A 102 16.48 -14.67 -15.35
C GLU A 102 17.25 -14.79 -16.67
N GLU A 103 16.54 -14.79 -17.80
CA GLU A 103 17.13 -14.83 -19.14
C GLU A 103 18.04 -13.61 -19.39
N ALA A 104 17.60 -12.42 -19.00
CA ALA A 104 18.40 -11.20 -19.10
C ALA A 104 19.70 -11.31 -18.27
N GLN A 105 19.62 -11.81 -17.04
CA GLN A 105 20.81 -12.02 -16.20
C GLN A 105 21.75 -13.08 -16.79
N TYR A 106 21.19 -14.16 -17.35
CA TYR A 106 21.96 -15.22 -17.98
C TYR A 106 22.78 -14.70 -19.17
N VAL A 107 22.23 -13.80 -19.98
CA VAL A 107 22.96 -13.16 -21.10
C VAL A 107 23.87 -12.00 -20.68
N GLY A 108 24.04 -11.77 -19.38
CA GLY A 108 24.95 -10.78 -18.82
C GLY A 108 24.36 -9.38 -18.62
N ALA A 109 23.03 -9.23 -18.63
CA ALA A 109 22.41 -7.96 -18.24
C ALA A 109 22.52 -7.75 -16.72
N HIS A 110 22.98 -6.58 -16.32
CA HIS A 110 23.04 -6.16 -14.92
C HIS A 110 21.90 -5.19 -14.61
N PHE A 111 21.14 -5.48 -13.55
CA PHE A 111 20.10 -4.60 -13.04
C PHE A 111 20.64 -3.76 -11.88
N GLY A 112 20.09 -2.56 -11.69
CA GLY A 112 20.39 -1.72 -10.52
C GLY A 112 19.81 -2.29 -9.23
N LYS A 113 19.71 -1.43 -8.19
CA LYS A 113 19.11 -1.79 -6.90
C LYS A 113 17.70 -2.34 -7.09
N SER A 114 17.37 -3.40 -6.37
CA SER A 114 16.02 -3.96 -6.39
C SER A 114 15.05 -3.05 -5.62
N ALA A 115 13.75 -3.25 -5.83
CA ALA A 115 12.73 -2.54 -5.06
C ALA A 115 12.84 -2.81 -3.55
N LEU A 116 13.32 -4.01 -3.16
CA LEU A 116 13.56 -4.37 -1.77
C LEU A 116 14.73 -3.55 -1.20
N ASP A 117 15.85 -3.49 -1.92
CA ASP A 117 17.02 -2.72 -1.49
C ASP A 117 16.68 -1.23 -1.34
N MET A 118 15.93 -0.67 -2.31
CA MET A 118 15.45 0.71 -2.22
C MET A 118 14.49 0.91 -1.03
N GLY A 119 13.62 -0.06 -0.74
CA GLY A 119 12.73 -0.03 0.43
C GLY A 119 13.51 0.03 1.74
N MET A 120 14.51 -0.85 1.90
CA MET A 120 15.38 -0.88 3.09
C MET A 120 16.10 0.45 3.29
N GLU A 121 16.64 1.05 2.23
CA GLU A 121 17.33 2.35 2.31
C GLU A 121 16.41 3.51 2.72
N LEU A 122 15.11 3.43 2.40
CA LEU A 122 14.13 4.40 2.86
C LEU A 122 13.78 4.14 4.34
N GLU A 123 13.57 2.89 4.71
CA GLU A 123 13.28 2.49 6.10
C GLU A 123 14.40 2.87 7.05
N ASP A 124 15.67 2.63 6.68
CA ASP A 124 16.85 3.01 7.46
C ASP A 124 16.89 4.52 7.71
N ARG A 125 16.57 5.34 6.69
CA ARG A 125 16.58 6.81 6.83
C ARG A 125 15.52 7.31 7.82
N GLU A 126 14.31 6.77 7.72
CA GLU A 126 13.22 7.13 8.63
C GLU A 126 13.51 6.60 10.05
N PHE A 127 14.12 5.43 10.17
CA PHE A 127 14.53 4.85 11.45
C PHE A 127 15.59 5.71 12.16
N GLU A 128 16.62 6.19 11.47
CA GLU A 128 17.61 7.09 12.08
C GLU A 128 16.97 8.41 12.52
N SER A 129 16.05 8.96 11.70
CA SER A 129 15.31 10.18 12.04
C SER A 129 14.46 9.98 13.30
N TRP A 130 13.77 8.85 13.40
CA TRP A 130 13.00 8.47 14.60
C TRP A 130 13.92 8.26 15.82
N LYS A 131 15.08 7.63 15.66
CA LYS A 131 16.04 7.38 16.74
C LYS A 131 16.56 8.68 17.35
N GLU A 132 16.88 9.68 16.52
CA GLU A 132 17.27 11.02 16.98
C GLU A 132 16.15 11.70 17.77
N TRP A 133 14.91 11.62 17.28
CA TRP A 133 13.74 12.14 18.00
C TRP A 133 13.55 11.43 19.35
N ALA A 134 13.58 10.09 19.37
CA ALA A 134 13.37 9.29 20.57
C ALA A 134 14.42 9.59 21.64
N ARG A 135 15.70 9.77 21.24
CA ARG A 135 16.78 10.21 22.15
C ARG A 135 16.44 11.54 22.82
N ASN A 136 16.05 12.54 22.03
CA ASN A 136 15.69 13.86 22.56
C ASN A 136 14.47 13.78 23.49
N GLU A 137 13.50 12.93 23.16
CA GLU A 137 12.30 12.76 23.99
C GLU A 137 12.63 12.09 25.32
N VAL A 138 13.43 11.01 25.31
CA VAL A 138 13.92 10.35 26.54
C VAL A 138 14.67 11.35 27.43
N THR A 139 15.54 12.19 26.86
CA THR A 139 16.25 13.21 27.64
C THR A 139 15.31 14.25 28.24
N THR A 140 14.28 14.66 27.49
CA THR A 140 13.27 15.62 27.96
C THR A 140 12.44 15.02 29.11
N ILE A 141 11.96 13.78 28.95
CA ILE A 141 11.21 13.05 29.98
C ILE A 141 12.05 12.92 31.26
N ARG A 142 13.34 12.54 31.15
CA ARG A 142 14.24 12.44 32.32
C ARG A 142 14.44 13.78 33.01
N GLN A 143 14.61 14.87 32.26
CA GLN A 143 14.74 16.21 32.83
C GLN A 143 13.47 16.63 33.57
N VAL A 144 12.30 16.37 32.99
CA VAL A 144 11.01 16.64 33.65
C VAL A 144 10.88 15.79 34.92
N GLN A 145 11.17 14.49 34.87
CA GLN A 145 11.13 13.62 36.06
C GLN A 145 12.10 14.07 37.16
N GLY A 146 13.33 14.44 36.82
CA GLY A 146 14.30 14.99 37.77
C GLY A 146 13.84 16.30 38.41
N SER A 147 13.16 17.17 37.64
CA SER A 147 12.59 18.41 38.17
C SER A 147 11.38 18.19 39.09
N VAL A 148 10.60 17.13 38.86
CA VAL A 148 9.47 16.72 39.72
C VAL A 148 9.97 16.03 41.00
N TYR A 149 11.10 15.32 40.94
CA TYR A 149 11.72 14.65 42.09
C TYR A 149 12.64 15.56 42.92
N SER A 150 13.00 16.75 42.43
CA SER A 150 13.73 17.79 43.17
C SER A 150 12.86 18.47 44.26
N GLY A 151 12.24 17.67 45.12
CA GLY A 151 11.84 18.03 46.46
C GLY A 151 12.81 17.38 47.45
N THR A 152 13.62 18.22 48.10
CA THR A 152 14.53 17.96 49.24
C THR A 152 15.81 17.16 48.97
N ASP A 153 16.91 17.93 48.98
CA ASP A 153 18.30 17.61 49.36
C ASP A 153 19.08 16.53 48.59
N ASN A 154 19.89 16.93 47.59
CA ASN A 154 21.35 16.69 47.65
C ASN A 154 22.13 17.42 46.55
N GLU A 155 23.31 17.90 46.92
CA GLU A 155 24.34 18.43 46.05
C GLU A 155 25.09 17.25 45.39
N ASP A 156 25.51 17.41 44.13
CA ASP A 156 26.29 16.47 43.29
C ASP A 156 25.53 15.33 42.56
N ALA A 157 25.02 15.64 41.36
CA ALA A 157 24.86 14.64 40.29
C ALA A 157 24.87 15.32 38.91
N VAL A 158 26.06 15.43 38.29
CA VAL A 158 26.18 15.75 36.86
C VAL A 158 26.25 14.42 36.10
N ALA A 159 25.14 14.02 35.48
CA ALA A 159 25.06 12.80 34.67
C ALA A 159 25.54 13.08 33.23
N GLY A 160 26.55 12.33 32.79
CA GLY A 160 27.16 12.44 31.46
C GLY A 160 26.36 11.75 30.35
N ALA A 161 26.61 12.15 29.11
CA ALA A 161 25.90 11.71 27.90
C ALA A 161 26.02 10.19 27.59
N GLU A 162 26.91 9.47 28.28
CA GLU A 162 27.22 8.05 28.06
C GLU A 162 26.07 7.13 28.53
N ASP A 163 25.28 7.55 29.51
CA ASP A 163 24.16 6.78 30.06
C ASP A 163 22.92 6.76 29.14
N ALA A 164 22.86 7.63 28.12
CA ALA A 164 21.75 7.67 27.19
C ALA A 164 21.82 6.56 26.12
N GLU A 165 23.01 6.10 25.74
CA GLU A 165 23.18 5.04 24.74
C GLU A 165 22.86 3.65 25.27
N ASN A 166 23.18 3.34 26.52
CA ASN A 166 22.91 2.02 27.11
C ASN A 166 21.41 1.75 27.33
N LEU A 167 20.61 2.78 27.62
CA LEU A 167 19.20 2.62 27.98
C LEU A 167 18.27 2.48 26.76
N LEU A 168 18.73 2.88 25.57
CA LEU A 168 18.03 2.56 24.31
C LEU A 168 18.07 1.06 23.99
N ALA A 169 19.02 0.30 24.56
CA ALA A 169 19.13 -1.14 24.36
C ALA A 169 18.16 -1.96 25.24
N GLU A 170 17.59 -1.38 26.30
CA GLU A 170 16.77 -2.10 27.29
C GLU A 170 15.26 -2.06 27.01
N GLY A 171 14.79 -1.32 26.00
CA GLY A 171 13.43 -1.46 25.47
C GLY A 171 12.28 -1.19 26.45
N GLU A 172 12.44 -0.27 27.40
CA GLU A 172 11.33 0.17 28.25
C GLU A 172 10.36 1.09 27.47
N GLU A 173 9.06 0.79 27.55
CA GLU A 173 8.01 1.64 26.99
C GLU A 173 7.92 2.99 27.73
N LEU A 174 8.10 4.08 26.98
CA LEU A 174 8.07 5.44 27.49
C LEU A 174 6.63 5.97 27.57
N PRO A 175 6.28 6.75 28.62
CA PRO A 175 4.99 7.44 28.68
C PRO A 175 4.91 8.52 27.60
N ASP A 176 3.73 8.63 26.97
CA ASP A 176 3.46 9.49 25.82
C ASP A 176 3.67 10.97 26.18
N SER A 177 4.65 11.61 25.54
CA SER A 177 5.01 12.99 25.81
C SER A 177 3.99 13.95 25.17
N ALA A 178 3.23 14.66 26.00
CA ALA A 178 2.33 15.70 25.54
C ALA A 178 3.13 16.94 25.08
N GLY A 179 3.54 16.99 23.81
CA GLY A 179 4.05 18.26 23.26
C GLY A 179 4.71 18.26 21.89
N LYS A 180 5.30 17.15 21.42
CA LYS A 180 5.93 17.07 20.09
C LYS A 180 5.40 15.84 19.36
N LYS A 181 4.74 16.05 18.22
CA LYS A 181 4.22 14.97 17.39
C LYS A 181 5.38 14.06 16.98
N ASN A 182 5.18 12.76 17.11
CA ASN A 182 6.13 11.77 16.61
C ASN A 182 6.28 12.00 15.09
N PRO A 183 7.50 12.14 14.55
CA PRO A 183 7.71 12.28 13.11
C PRO A 183 7.11 11.10 12.30
N LEU A 184 6.91 9.93 12.92
CA LEU A 184 6.24 8.80 12.29
C LEU A 184 4.70 8.93 12.24
N ASP A 185 4.08 9.77 13.08
CA ASP A 185 2.62 9.98 13.06
C ASP A 185 2.17 10.74 11.81
N GLU A 186 3.04 11.58 11.22
CA GLU A 186 2.74 12.30 9.97
C GLU A 186 2.72 11.35 8.76
N LEU A 187 3.41 10.20 8.85
CA LEU A 187 3.46 9.19 7.78
C LEU A 187 2.32 8.16 7.88
N VAL A 188 1.79 7.93 9.08
CA VAL A 188 0.68 7.00 9.36
C VAL A 188 -0.70 7.68 9.25
N ALA A 189 -0.74 9.01 9.21
CA ALA A 189 -1.97 9.74 8.93
C ALA A 189 -2.57 9.26 7.59
N PRO A 190 -3.88 8.91 7.54
CA PRO A 190 -4.52 8.53 6.30
C PRO A 190 -4.32 9.69 5.33
N ARG A 191 -3.64 9.43 4.20
CA ARG A 191 -3.56 10.40 3.11
C ARG A 191 -4.99 10.77 2.78
N GLN A 192 -5.37 12.01 3.09
CA GLN A 192 -6.71 12.51 2.78
C GLN A 192 -6.93 12.35 1.26
N PRO A 193 -8.16 11.99 0.85
CA PRO A 193 -8.48 11.73 -0.56
C PRO A 193 -8.19 12.93 -1.47
#